data_AF-M7PJN3-F1
#
_entry.id   AF-M7PJN3-F1
#
_cell.length_a   1.000
_cell.length_b   1.000
_cell.length_c   1.000
_cell.angle_alpha   90.00
_cell.angle_beta   90.00
_cell.angle_gamma   90.00
#
_symmetry.space_group_name_H-M   'P 1'
#
loop_
_entity.id
_entity.type
_entity.pdbx_description
1 polymer ?
#
loop_
_entity_poly.entity_id
_entity_poly.type
_entity_poly.pdbx_seq_one_letter_code
_entity_poly.pdbx_strand_id
1 'polypeptide(L)'
;MQSNTNETNPSLSSLSYLPSIYINSFLSSTISLEEAKNITTSLLSSLEFESRSTINQLQEIVNEIIQQLPQLSYDIELLHNDIVVLLEILNKKKEYAETLKKGTENHVIDNFLHLDLIKKRIEATHLILKEAKEWKNIETKKKHIELLIKNKKFQEAQNIVNKLKRLVKVWKETNEYNERLDMIKVLEQKIPDFTEKT
;
A
#
# COMPACT_ATOMS: atom_id res chain seq x y z
N MET A 1 -31.10 -10.02 -10.95
CA MET A 1 -30.84 -11.48 -10.86
C MET A 1 -31.67 -11.98 -9.69
N GLN A 2 -32.77 -12.66 -10.01
CA GLN A 2 -33.74 -13.13 -9.03
C GLN A 2 -33.22 -14.42 -8.39
N SER A 3 -33.11 -14.39 -7.06
CA SER A 3 -32.86 -15.56 -6.23
C SER A 3 -34.19 -16.28 -6.01
N ASN A 4 -34.42 -17.40 -6.70
CA ASN A 4 -35.51 -18.32 -6.39
C ASN A 4 -35.05 -19.30 -5.31
N THR A 5 -35.27 -18.92 -4.05
CA THR A 5 -35.28 -19.85 -2.92
C THR A 5 -36.72 -19.93 -2.43
N ASN A 6 -37.44 -20.98 -2.78
CA ASN A 6 -38.66 -21.43 -2.10
C ASN A 6 -38.98 -22.86 -2.57
N GLU A 7 -38.05 -23.79 -2.32
CA GLU A 7 -38.45 -25.19 -2.15
C GLU A 7 -38.84 -25.35 -0.69
N THR A 8 -40.12 -25.14 -0.42
CA THR A 8 -40.77 -25.53 0.83
C THR A 8 -40.64 -27.04 0.98
N ASN A 9 -39.66 -27.48 1.78
CA ASN A 9 -39.60 -28.82 2.34
C ASN A 9 -40.97 -29.16 2.94
N PRO A 10 -41.69 -30.18 2.45
CA PRO A 10 -42.91 -30.62 3.10
C PRO A 10 -42.52 -31.21 4.46
N SER A 11 -42.83 -30.50 5.53
CA SER A 11 -42.64 -30.99 6.89
C SER A 11 -43.33 -32.35 7.05
N LEU A 12 -42.56 -33.38 7.44
CA LEU A 12 -43.01 -34.75 7.75
C LEU A 12 -44.01 -34.85 8.93
N SER A 13 -44.58 -33.72 9.35
CA SER A 13 -45.37 -33.54 10.56
C SER A 13 -46.88 -33.59 10.31
N SER A 14 -47.35 -33.76 9.08
CA SER A 14 -48.79 -33.88 8.84
C SER A 14 -49.28 -35.27 9.23
N LEU A 15 -50.30 -35.30 10.10
CA LEU A 15 -51.00 -36.50 10.56
C LEU A 15 -51.53 -37.41 9.42
N SER A 16 -51.49 -36.94 8.18
CA SER A 16 -51.79 -37.68 6.96
C SER A 16 -50.83 -38.85 6.67
N TYR A 17 -49.62 -38.84 7.24
CA TYR A 17 -48.63 -39.91 7.05
C TYR A 17 -48.74 -41.04 8.08
N LEU A 18 -49.69 -40.95 9.04
CA LEU A 18 -49.96 -42.07 9.95
C LEU A 18 -50.57 -43.23 9.16
N PRO A 19 -49.96 -44.44 9.19
CA PRO A 19 -50.42 -45.57 8.40
C PRO A 19 -51.92 -45.87 8.60
N SER A 20 -52.41 -45.75 9.84
CA SER A 20 -53.81 -46.00 10.16
C SER A 20 -54.78 -45.01 9.49
N ILE A 21 -54.41 -43.73 9.37
CA ILE A 21 -55.27 -42.71 8.75
C ILE A 21 -55.22 -42.83 7.22
N TYR A 22 -54.04 -43.12 6.68
CA TYR A 22 -53.85 -43.36 5.25
C TYR A 22 -54.61 -44.61 4.78
N ILE A 23 -54.47 -45.75 5.48
CA ILE A 23 -55.17 -47.00 5.17
C ILE A 23 -56.69 -46.83 5.23
N ASN A 24 -57.20 -46.16 6.27
CA ASN A 24 -58.63 -45.91 6.42
C ASN A 24 -59.21 -44.95 5.37
N SER A 25 -58.37 -44.14 4.69
CA SER A 25 -58.83 -43.31 3.57
C SER A 25 -59.18 -44.11 2.32
N PHE A 26 -58.62 -45.32 2.16
CA PHE A 26 -58.90 -46.22 1.04
C PHE A 26 -59.98 -47.27 1.38
N LEU A 27 -60.29 -47.45 2.67
CA LEU A 27 -61.23 -48.45 3.16
C LEU A 27 -62.50 -47.76 3.67
N SER A 28 -63.42 -47.40 2.75
CA SER A 28 -64.78 -47.00 3.12
C SER A 28 -65.48 -48.13 3.88
N SER A 29 -66.25 -47.80 4.93
CA SER A 29 -66.91 -48.74 5.84
C SER A 29 -68.01 -49.63 5.22
N THR A 30 -68.17 -49.62 3.90
CA THR A 30 -69.20 -50.35 3.13
C THR A 30 -68.62 -51.27 2.05
N ILE A 31 -67.30 -51.51 2.04
CA ILE A 31 -66.61 -52.29 0.99
C ILE A 31 -66.68 -53.80 1.28
N SER A 32 -66.86 -54.61 0.23
CA SER A 32 -66.80 -56.08 0.30
C SER A 32 -65.40 -56.57 0.67
N LEU A 33 -65.30 -57.61 1.49
CA LEU A 33 -64.03 -58.16 1.99
C LEU A 33 -63.02 -58.49 0.87
N GLU A 34 -63.51 -58.96 -0.28
CA GLU A 34 -62.64 -59.31 -1.43
C GLU A 34 -62.03 -58.07 -2.09
N GLU A 35 -62.77 -56.97 -2.15
CA GLU A 35 -62.31 -55.70 -2.73
C GLU A 35 -61.31 -55.00 -1.80
N ALA A 36 -61.54 -55.05 -0.50
CA ALA A 36 -60.59 -54.58 0.51
C ALA A 36 -59.26 -55.36 0.47
N LYS A 37 -59.33 -56.69 0.25
CA LYS A 37 -58.13 -57.54 0.09
C LYS A 37 -57.33 -57.18 -1.17
N ASN A 38 -58.01 -56.92 -2.29
CA ASN A 38 -57.35 -56.52 -3.54
C ASN A 38 -56.69 -55.13 -3.43
N ILE A 39 -57.35 -54.18 -2.77
CA ILE A 39 -56.78 -52.85 -2.51
C ILE A 39 -55.56 -52.96 -1.58
N THR A 40 -55.67 -53.74 -0.51
CA THR A 40 -54.57 -53.91 0.45
C THR A 40 -53.35 -54.59 -0.18
N THR A 41 -53.56 -55.61 -1.01
CA THR A 41 -52.46 -56.31 -1.71
C THR A 41 -51.80 -55.43 -2.78
N SER A 42 -52.57 -54.62 -3.49
CA SER A 42 -52.05 -53.61 -4.43
C SER A 42 -51.24 -52.53 -3.71
N LEU A 43 -51.76 -51.99 -2.61
CA LEU A 43 -51.07 -51.00 -1.78
C LEU A 43 -49.78 -51.56 -1.17
N LEU A 44 -49.81 -52.81 -0.69
CA LEU A 44 -48.62 -53.49 -0.18
C LEU A 44 -47.57 -53.66 -1.27
N SER A 45 -47.98 -54.09 -2.47
CA SER A 45 -47.07 -54.26 -3.61
C SER A 45 -46.46 -52.92 -4.06
N SER A 46 -47.26 -51.84 -4.06
CA SER A 46 -46.79 -50.48 -4.35
C SER A 46 -45.82 -49.98 -3.29
N LEU A 47 -46.12 -50.19 -2.01
CA LEU A 47 -45.23 -49.83 -0.91
C LEU A 47 -43.92 -50.62 -0.96
N GLU A 48 -43.97 -51.92 -1.26
CA GLU A 48 -42.78 -52.74 -1.43
C GLU A 48 -41.93 -52.26 -2.61
N PHE A 49 -42.56 -51.87 -3.72
CA PHE A 49 -41.87 -51.31 -4.87
C PHE A 49 -41.19 -49.97 -4.53
N GLU A 50 -41.92 -49.02 -3.95
CA GLU A 50 -41.39 -47.71 -3.57
C GLU A 50 -40.33 -47.80 -2.48
N SER A 51 -40.49 -48.71 -1.52
CA SER A 51 -39.49 -48.97 -0.48
C SER A 51 -38.21 -49.53 -1.08
N ARG A 52 -38.31 -50.52 -1.98
CA ARG A 52 -37.14 -51.05 -2.69
C ARG A 52 -36.48 -50.01 -3.58
N SER A 53 -37.27 -49.19 -4.27
CA SER A 53 -36.78 -48.07 -5.09
C SER A 53 -35.99 -47.08 -4.24
N THR A 54 -36.54 -46.65 -3.12
CA THR A 54 -35.88 -45.72 -2.19
C THR A 54 -34.60 -46.32 -1.60
N ILE A 55 -34.62 -47.60 -1.23
CA ILE A 55 -33.44 -48.30 -0.71
C ILE A 55 -32.35 -48.38 -1.78
N ASN A 56 -32.70 -48.69 -3.04
CA ASN A 56 -31.74 -48.75 -4.13
C ASN A 56 -31.13 -47.36 -4.43
N GLN A 57 -31.95 -46.31 -4.46
CA GLN A 57 -31.48 -44.93 -4.62
C GLN A 57 -30.53 -44.53 -3.47
N LEU A 58 -30.88 -44.88 -2.23
CA LEU A 58 -30.00 -44.63 -1.09
C LEU A 58 -28.67 -45.37 -1.22
N GLN A 59 -28.69 -46.64 -1.65
CA GLN A 59 -27.47 -47.41 -1.87
C GLN A 59 -26.60 -46.81 -2.99
N GLU A 60 -27.20 -46.34 -4.07
CA GLU A 60 -26.50 -45.66 -5.16
C GLU A 60 -25.81 -44.39 -4.67
N ILE A 61 -26.54 -43.51 -3.96
CA ILE A 61 -25.98 -42.28 -3.38
C ILE A 61 -24.86 -42.58 -2.39
N VAL A 62 -25.05 -43.57 -1.51
CA VAL A 62 -24.00 -43.96 -0.54
C VAL A 62 -22.77 -44.48 -1.26
N ASN A 63 -22.93 -45.26 -2.33
CA ASN A 63 -21.81 -45.75 -3.12
C ASN A 63 -21.09 -44.60 -3.85
N GLU A 64 -21.81 -43.63 -4.39
CA GLU A 64 -21.20 -42.42 -4.99
C GLU A 64 -20.40 -41.63 -3.96
N ILE A 65 -20.95 -41.41 -2.77
CA ILE A 65 -20.23 -40.72 -1.68
C ILE A 65 -18.96 -41.48 -1.29
N ILE A 66 -19.04 -42.80 -1.14
CA ILE A 66 -17.89 -43.64 -0.82
C ILE A 66 -16.82 -43.58 -1.92
N GLN A 67 -17.24 -43.52 -3.19
CA GLN A 67 -16.30 -43.39 -4.32
C GLN A 67 -15.63 -42.02 -4.40
N GLN A 68 -16.32 -40.95 -4.01
CA GLN A 68 -15.78 -39.58 -4.04
C GLN A 68 -14.91 -39.23 -2.83
N LEU A 69 -15.07 -39.93 -1.70
CA LEU A 69 -14.35 -39.64 -0.46
C LEU A 69 -12.81 -39.73 -0.58
N PRO A 70 -12.21 -40.72 -1.26
CA PRO A 70 -10.76 -40.79 -1.45
C PRO A 70 -10.21 -39.61 -2.26
N GLN A 71 -10.95 -39.15 -3.28
CA GLN A 71 -10.56 -37.99 -4.08
C GLN A 71 -10.55 -36.73 -3.21
N LEU A 72 -11.60 -36.52 -2.40
CA LEU A 72 -11.65 -35.40 -1.48
C LEU A 72 -10.51 -35.44 -0.45
N SER A 73 -10.18 -36.62 0.07
CA SER A 73 -9.06 -36.80 1.01
C SER A 73 -7.72 -36.42 0.36
N TYR A 74 -7.49 -36.85 -0.88
CA TYR A 74 -6.30 -36.48 -1.63
C TYR A 74 -6.21 -34.97 -1.87
N ASP A 75 -7.32 -34.34 -2.26
CA ASP A 75 -7.37 -32.89 -2.49
C ASP A 75 -7.06 -32.10 -1.20
N ILE A 76 -7.53 -32.58 -0.04
CA ILE A 76 -7.21 -31.99 1.26
C ILE A 76 -5.72 -32.11 1.59
N GLU A 77 -5.12 -33.28 1.36
CA GLU A 77 -3.68 -33.48 1.58
C GLU A 77 -2.82 -32.62 0.65
N LEU A 78 -3.22 -32.49 -0.61
CA LEU A 78 -2.57 -31.62 -1.58
C LEU A 78 -2.62 -30.15 -1.12
N LEU A 79 -3.80 -29.66 -0.75
CA LEU A 79 -3.96 -28.30 -0.23
C LEU A 79 -3.14 -28.07 1.04
N HIS A 80 -3.07 -29.05 1.94
CA HIS A 80 -2.23 -28.97 3.13
C HIS A 80 -0.75 -28.81 2.76
N ASN A 81 -0.25 -29.62 1.81
CA ASN A 81 1.14 -29.52 1.34
C ASN A 81 1.42 -28.17 0.67
N ASP A 82 0.50 -27.67 -0.15
CA ASP A 82 0.63 -26.35 -0.79
C ASP A 82 0.70 -25.21 0.24
N ILE A 83 -0.12 -25.28 1.29
CA ILE A 83 -0.09 -24.31 2.40
C ILE A 83 1.26 -24.35 3.13
N VAL A 84 1.81 -25.54 3.39
CA VAL A 84 3.14 -25.68 4.03
C VAL A 84 4.24 -25.02 3.18
N VAL A 85 4.24 -25.26 1.87
CA VAL A 85 5.19 -24.64 0.93
C VAL A 85 5.04 -23.12 0.91
N LEU A 86 3.79 -22.63 0.87
CA LEU A 86 3.49 -21.19 0.93
C LEU A 86 3.99 -20.54 2.22
N LEU A 87 3.82 -21.21 3.36
CA LEU A 87 4.32 -20.74 4.65
C LEU A 87 5.85 -20.68 4.67
N GLU A 88 6.54 -21.65 4.08
CA GLU A 88 8.00 -21.62 3.96
C GLU A 88 8.48 -20.44 3.11
N ILE A 89 7.84 -20.19 1.97
CA ILE A 89 8.14 -19.05 1.10
C ILE A 89 7.90 -17.73 1.82
N LEU A 90 6.79 -17.61 2.56
CA LEU A 90 6.45 -16.40 3.30
C LEU A 90 7.48 -16.13 4.41
N ASN A 91 7.89 -17.17 5.15
CA ASN A 91 8.92 -17.05 6.18
C ASN A 91 10.26 -16.61 5.59
N LYS A 92 10.71 -17.21 4.48
CA LYS A 92 11.94 -16.79 3.77
C LYS A 92 11.87 -15.32 3.33
N LYS A 93 10.72 -14.89 2.78
CA LYS A 93 10.51 -13.50 2.36
C LYS A 93 10.49 -12.54 3.55
N LYS A 94 9.90 -12.95 4.68
CA LYS A 94 9.89 -12.16 5.93
C LYS A 94 11.31 -11.97 6.45
N GLU A 95 12.11 -13.03 6.49
CA GLU A 95 13.52 -12.95 6.90
C GLU A 95 14.33 -12.03 5.96
N TYR A 96 14.11 -12.14 4.65
CA TYR A 96 14.72 -11.24 3.67
C TYR A 96 14.30 -9.77 3.89
N ALA A 97 13.03 -9.50 4.17
CA ALA A 97 12.55 -8.15 4.46
C ALA A 97 13.16 -7.60 5.78
N GLU A 98 13.29 -8.44 6.81
CA GLU A 98 13.90 -8.04 8.09
C GLU A 98 15.39 -7.76 7.95
N THR A 99 16.12 -8.52 7.13
CA THR A 99 17.54 -8.27 6.84
C THR A 99 17.75 -6.99 6.03
N LEU A 100 16.92 -6.72 5.03
CA LEU A 100 16.93 -5.46 4.28
C LEU A 100 16.69 -4.23 5.18
N LYS A 101 15.67 -4.31 6.06
CA LYS A 101 15.34 -3.22 6.98
C LYS A 101 16.47 -2.92 7.98
N LYS A 102 17.21 -3.94 8.41
CA LYS A 102 18.31 -3.78 9.38
C LYS A 102 19.62 -3.32 8.74
N GLY A 103 19.93 -3.76 7.51
CA GLY A 103 21.25 -3.57 6.91
C GLY A 103 21.37 -2.42 5.91
N THR A 104 20.35 -2.20 5.08
CA THR A 104 20.52 -1.40 3.86
C THR A 104 19.84 -0.04 3.92
N GLU A 105 18.67 0.05 4.58
CA GLU A 105 17.90 1.30 4.62
C GLU A 105 18.64 2.41 5.37
N ASN A 106 19.19 2.14 6.57
CA ASN A 106 19.87 3.19 7.33
C ASN A 106 21.11 3.73 6.61
N HIS A 107 22.02 2.86 6.15
CA HIS A 107 23.25 3.32 5.52
C HIS A 107 23.02 4.01 4.16
N VAL A 108 22.07 3.53 3.36
CA VAL A 108 21.74 4.17 2.07
C VAL A 108 21.05 5.51 2.30
N ILE A 109 20.10 5.60 3.24
CA ILE A 109 19.41 6.84 3.58
C ILE A 109 20.39 7.86 4.18
N ASP A 110 21.27 7.42 5.09
CA ASP A 110 22.31 8.26 5.67
C ASP A 110 23.29 8.79 4.60
N ASN A 111 23.67 7.93 3.64
CA ASN A 111 24.47 8.36 2.50
C ASN A 111 23.73 9.36 1.59
N PHE A 112 22.43 9.17 1.34
CA PHE A 112 21.63 10.13 0.58
C PHE A 112 21.52 11.49 1.30
N LEU A 113 21.30 11.48 2.61
CA LEU A 113 21.29 12.69 3.44
C LEU A 113 22.64 13.40 3.41
N HIS A 114 23.73 12.63 3.53
CA HIS A 114 25.08 13.17 3.46
C HIS A 114 25.38 13.77 2.07
N LEU A 115 24.97 13.10 1.00
CA LEU A 115 25.10 13.60 -0.38
C LEU A 115 24.27 14.86 -0.63
N ASP A 116 23.05 14.95 -0.10
CA ASP A 116 22.22 16.17 -0.21
C ASP A 116 22.88 17.35 0.53
N LEU A 117 23.46 17.09 1.70
CA LEU A 117 24.21 18.10 2.45
C LEU A 117 25.43 18.58 1.67
N ILE A 118 26.21 17.65 1.11
CA ILE A 118 27.35 17.98 0.22
C ILE A 118 26.88 18.81 -0.96
N LYS A 119 25.79 18.40 -1.64
CA LYS A 119 25.23 19.13 -2.78
C LYS A 119 24.87 20.56 -2.41
N LYS A 120 24.13 20.76 -1.31
CA LYS A 120 23.78 22.11 -0.81
C LYS A 120 25.02 22.96 -0.52
N ARG A 121 26.07 22.36 0.06
CA ARG A 121 27.34 23.07 0.29
C ARG A 121 28.03 23.44 -1.02
N ILE A 122 28.11 22.51 -1.98
CA ILE A 122 28.71 22.76 -3.29
C ILE A 122 27.94 23.86 -4.04
N GLU A 123 26.62 23.83 -4.02
CA GLU A 123 25.78 24.86 -4.64
C GLU A 123 25.99 26.22 -3.98
N ALA A 124 26.05 26.27 -2.65
CA ALA A 124 26.34 27.50 -1.92
C ALA A 124 27.73 28.05 -2.23
N THR A 125 28.76 27.18 -2.27
CA THR A 125 30.12 27.57 -2.65
C THR A 125 30.18 28.01 -4.11
N HIS A 126 29.51 27.31 -5.02
CA HIS A 126 29.45 27.66 -6.44
C HIS A 126 28.80 29.05 -6.65
N LEU A 127 27.71 29.34 -5.93
CA LEU A 127 27.05 30.65 -5.99
C LEU A 127 27.99 31.76 -5.50
N ILE A 128 28.65 31.56 -4.37
CA ILE A 128 29.65 32.51 -3.83
C ILE A 128 30.82 32.71 -4.80
N LEU A 129 31.29 31.64 -5.45
CA LEU A 129 32.39 31.71 -6.43
C LEU A 129 31.96 32.39 -7.74
N LYS A 130 30.72 32.16 -8.19
CA LYS A 130 30.15 32.84 -9.36
C LYS A 130 30.04 34.34 -9.10
N GLU A 131 29.51 34.71 -7.93
CA GLU A 131 29.52 36.10 -7.47
C GLU A 131 30.97 36.60 -7.46
N ALA A 132 31.88 35.97 -6.73
CA ALA A 132 33.29 36.37 -6.69
C ALA A 132 33.90 36.60 -8.10
N LYS A 133 33.58 35.75 -9.08
CA LYS A 133 34.00 35.91 -10.50
C LYS A 133 33.43 37.17 -11.15
N GLU A 134 32.15 37.47 -10.97
CA GLU A 134 31.51 38.71 -11.46
C GLU A 134 32.11 39.97 -10.81
N TRP A 135 32.65 39.83 -9.61
CA TRP A 135 33.31 40.92 -8.86
C TRP A 135 34.83 41.01 -9.12
N LYS A 136 35.41 40.12 -9.94
CA LYS A 136 36.82 40.17 -10.36
C LYS A 136 37.14 41.44 -11.16
N ASN A 137 36.18 42.00 -11.89
CA ASN A 137 36.32 43.29 -12.56
C ASN A 137 36.10 44.44 -11.55
N ILE A 138 37.07 44.62 -10.67
CA ILE A 138 37.00 45.51 -9.50
C ILE A 138 36.83 46.98 -9.92
N GLU A 139 37.41 47.36 -11.06
CA GLU A 139 37.52 48.75 -11.54
C GLU A 139 36.17 49.30 -12.04
N THR A 140 35.37 48.46 -12.71
CA THR A 140 34.02 48.87 -13.17
C THR A 140 33.07 49.05 -12.00
N LYS A 141 33.17 48.19 -10.98
CA LYS A 141 32.32 48.27 -9.78
C LYS A 141 32.76 49.38 -8.83
N LYS A 142 34.06 49.66 -8.71
CA LYS A 142 34.59 50.85 -8.02
C LYS A 142 33.96 52.13 -8.57
N LYS A 143 34.00 52.30 -9.89
CA LYS A 143 33.40 53.47 -10.57
C LYS A 143 31.90 53.57 -10.35
N HIS A 144 31.20 52.44 -10.32
CA HIS A 144 29.76 52.41 -10.03
C HIS A 144 29.46 52.85 -8.59
N ILE A 145 30.22 52.38 -7.60
CA ILE A 145 30.05 52.78 -6.18
C ILE A 145 30.39 54.26 -6.01
N GLU A 146 31.48 54.74 -6.62
CA GLU A 146 31.84 56.17 -6.59
C GLU A 146 30.78 57.06 -7.25
N LEU A 147 30.09 56.57 -8.30
CA LEU A 147 28.97 57.25 -8.94
C LEU A 147 27.72 57.25 -8.06
N LEU A 148 27.43 56.16 -7.35
CA LEU A 148 26.33 56.08 -6.37
C LEU A 148 26.56 57.03 -5.19
N ILE A 149 27.80 57.15 -4.71
CA ILE A 149 28.21 58.10 -3.66
C ILE A 149 28.02 59.55 -4.16
N LYS A 150 28.45 59.86 -5.39
CA LYS A 150 28.23 61.19 -6.01
C LYS A 150 26.74 61.54 -6.14
N ASN A 151 25.90 60.54 -6.42
CA ASN A 151 24.45 60.69 -6.55
C ASN A 151 23.69 60.65 -5.21
N LYS A 152 24.38 60.71 -4.06
CA LYS A 152 23.81 60.68 -2.70
C LYS A 152 22.98 59.43 -2.36
N LYS A 153 23.20 58.31 -3.07
CA LYS A 153 22.51 57.03 -2.82
C LYS A 153 23.31 56.15 -1.84
N PHE A 154 23.42 56.61 -0.59
CA PHE A 154 24.30 56.00 0.41
C PHE A 154 23.87 54.58 0.84
N GLN A 155 22.56 54.31 0.92
CA GLN A 155 22.04 53.01 1.34
C GLN A 155 22.34 51.88 0.32
N GLU A 156 22.18 52.17 -0.97
CA GLU A 156 22.52 51.23 -2.05
C GLU A 156 24.04 50.96 -2.09
N ALA A 157 24.85 52.02 -1.91
CA ALA A 157 26.30 51.91 -1.83
C ALA A 157 26.75 51.06 -0.63
N GLN A 158 26.16 51.27 0.55
CA GLN A 158 26.47 50.51 1.75
C GLN A 158 26.13 49.01 1.61
N ASN A 159 24.98 48.70 1.00
CA ASN A 159 24.60 47.31 0.72
C ASN A 159 25.58 46.61 -0.22
N ILE A 160 26.10 47.32 -1.22
CA ILE A 160 27.11 46.81 -2.13
C ILE A 160 28.44 46.57 -1.42
N VAL A 161 28.87 47.50 -0.57
CA VAL A 161 30.09 47.38 0.24
C VAL A 161 30.02 46.22 1.24
N ASN A 162 28.86 46.02 1.88
CA ASN A 162 28.64 44.86 2.75
C ASN A 162 28.72 43.52 2.00
N LYS A 163 28.18 43.47 0.78
CA LYS A 163 28.32 42.28 -0.10
C LYS A 163 29.78 42.03 -0.49
N LEU A 164 30.51 43.08 -0.84
CA LEU A 164 31.96 43.03 -1.11
C LEU A 164 32.75 42.49 0.09
N LYS A 165 32.45 42.96 1.30
CA LYS A 165 33.10 42.50 2.56
C LYS A 165 32.88 41.01 2.81
N ARG A 166 31.68 40.49 2.51
CA ARG A 166 31.38 39.05 2.58
C ARG A 166 32.16 38.26 1.54
N LEU A 167 32.22 38.75 0.30
CA LEU A 167 32.93 38.11 -0.81
C LEU A 167 34.45 38.14 -0.62
N VAL A 168 35.00 39.17 0.04
CA VAL A 168 36.46 39.31 0.22
C VAL A 168 37.10 38.13 0.95
N LYS A 169 36.33 37.44 1.80
CA LYS A 169 36.78 36.22 2.49
C LYS A 169 37.19 35.08 1.53
N VAL A 170 36.67 35.06 0.30
CA VAL A 170 37.02 34.05 -0.73
C VAL A 170 38.47 34.17 -1.17
N TRP A 171 39.07 35.36 -1.06
CA TRP A 171 40.42 35.66 -1.51
C TRP A 171 41.46 35.68 -0.40
N LYS A 172 41.15 35.21 0.82
CA LYS A 172 41.99 35.34 2.04
C LYS A 172 43.47 34.89 1.90
N GLU A 173 43.82 34.18 0.84
CA GLU A 173 45.16 33.66 0.56
C GLU A 173 45.70 34.07 -0.83
N THR A 174 45.01 34.95 -1.56
CA THR A 174 45.50 35.46 -2.84
C THR A 174 46.19 36.81 -2.68
N ASN A 175 47.15 37.12 -3.56
CA ASN A 175 47.84 38.42 -3.58
C ASN A 175 46.88 39.61 -3.74
N GLU A 176 45.68 39.37 -4.29
CA GLU A 176 44.64 40.37 -4.52
C GLU A 176 43.82 40.71 -3.26
N TYR A 177 44.03 39.98 -2.14
CA TYR A 177 43.26 40.14 -0.90
C TYR A 177 43.45 41.52 -0.24
N ASN A 178 44.72 41.89 -0.05
CA ASN A 178 45.08 43.09 0.68
C ASN A 178 44.66 44.36 -0.08
N GLU A 179 44.88 44.37 -1.40
CA GLU A 179 44.44 45.46 -2.28
C GLU A 179 42.93 45.68 -2.22
N ARG A 180 42.14 44.60 -2.16
CA ARG A 180 40.68 44.66 -2.10
C ARG A 180 40.17 45.07 -0.73
N LEU A 181 40.82 44.62 0.34
CA LEU A 181 40.51 45.07 1.70
C LEU A 181 40.74 46.57 1.85
N ASP A 182 41.86 47.08 1.36
CA ASP A 182 42.17 48.50 1.47
C ASP A 182 41.25 49.36 0.59
N MET A 183 40.90 48.88 -0.60
CA MET A 183 39.86 49.51 -1.42
C MET A 183 38.49 49.55 -0.72
N ILE A 184 38.07 48.47 -0.06
CA ILE A 184 36.81 48.45 0.69
C ILE A 184 36.85 49.44 1.86
N LYS A 185 37.95 49.50 2.63
CA LYS A 185 38.11 50.48 3.72
C LYS A 185 38.00 51.92 3.20
N VAL A 186 38.63 52.23 2.06
CA VAL A 186 38.56 53.56 1.43
C VAL A 186 37.13 53.88 0.98
N LEU A 187 36.39 52.89 0.47
CA LEU A 187 34.99 53.07 0.09
C LEU A 187 34.07 53.21 1.31
N GLU A 188 34.29 52.43 2.37
CA GLU A 188 33.59 52.56 3.67
C GLU A 188 33.80 53.96 4.25
N GLN A 189 35.04 54.50 4.24
CA GLN A 189 35.34 55.85 4.73
C GLN A 189 34.69 56.98 3.91
N LYS A 190 34.43 56.74 2.62
CA LYS A 190 33.78 57.71 1.72
C LYS A 190 32.25 57.70 1.82
N ILE A 191 31.67 56.67 2.43
CA ILE A 191 30.25 56.63 2.74
C ILE A 191 30.10 57.21 4.15
N PRO A 192 29.44 58.36 4.34
CA PRO A 192 29.15 58.84 5.67
C PRO A 192 28.31 57.77 6.38
N ASP A 193 28.70 57.38 7.60
CA ASP A 193 27.97 56.45 8.45
C ASP A 193 26.52 56.91 8.57
N PHE A 194 25.64 56.35 7.74
CA PHE A 194 24.21 56.41 7.97
C PHE A 194 23.88 55.30 8.96
N THR A 195 24.33 55.49 10.20
CA THR A 195 23.75 54.78 11.34
C THR A 195 22.33 55.34 11.50
N GLU A 196 21.36 54.75 10.82
CA GLU A 196 19.97 54.85 11.26
C GLU A 196 19.87 54.19 12.64
N LYS A 197 20.00 55.02 13.68
CA LYS A 197 19.18 54.87 14.87
C LYS A 197 17.72 55.02 14.41
N THR A 198 17.01 53.91 14.27
CA THR A 198 15.68 53.60 14.84
C THR A 198 15.09 52.39 14.12
#